data_AF-A0AAP1RH75-F1
#
_entry.id   AF-A0AAP1RH75-F1
#
_cell.length_a   1.000
_cell.length_b   1.000
_cell.length_c   1.000
_cell.angle_alpha   90.00
_cell.angle_beta   90.00
_cell.angle_gamma   90.00
#
_symmetry.space_group_name_H-M   'P 1'
#
loop_
_entity.id
_entity.type
_entity.pdbx_description
1 polymer ?
#
loop_
_entity_poly.entity_id
_entity_poly.type
_entity_poly.pdbx_seq_one_letter_code
_entity_poly.pdbx_strand_id
1 'polypeptide(L)'
;MNLKEIFKTYIFPIILLLIGAYIKAGENLKSITDYFSNSTSKLLNLLDYQFHLWQIIVFIVLFSILKVAIRKKSINETKREKKMKKSIKKIGDEHLVYINNSTDSFLFKFNAKVKNERYKILDLRPYCKNNHELILMTELCYGEYKCNCGKEINHNLFKDVESGIITSLEKNE
;
A
#
# COMPACT_ATOMS: atom_id res chain seq x y z
N MET A 1 9.02 -26.27 -17.33
CA MET A 1 8.90 -25.75 -18.71
C MET A 1 9.45 -24.34 -18.72
N ASN A 2 10.64 -24.15 -19.28
CA ASN A 2 11.41 -22.91 -19.10
C ASN A 2 10.87 -21.80 -20.03
N LEU A 3 10.66 -20.59 -19.50
CA LEU A 3 10.24 -19.40 -20.27
C LEU A 3 11.12 -19.13 -21.51
N LYS A 4 12.40 -19.51 -21.47
CA LYS A 4 13.34 -19.40 -22.59
C LYS A 4 12.97 -20.30 -23.78
N GLU A 5 12.43 -21.49 -23.55
CA GLU A 5 12.02 -22.41 -24.62
C GLU A 5 10.75 -21.91 -25.30
N ILE A 6 9.80 -21.36 -24.54
CA ILE A 6 8.56 -20.80 -25.09
C ILE A 6 8.86 -19.56 -25.94
N PHE A 7 9.78 -18.69 -25.50
CA PHE A 7 10.17 -17.50 -26.24
C PHE A 7 10.85 -17.83 -27.56
N LYS A 8 11.79 -18.79 -27.56
CA LYS A 8 12.55 -19.19 -28.75
C LYS A 8 11.68 -19.93 -29.77
N THR A 9 10.77 -20.81 -29.31
CA THR A 9 9.97 -21.66 -30.21
C THR A 9 8.76 -20.94 -30.79
N TYR A 10 8.12 -20.03 -30.04
CA TYR A 10 6.85 -19.44 -30.47
C TYR A 10 6.92 -17.93 -30.70
N ILE A 11 7.60 -17.18 -29.85
CA ILE A 11 7.58 -15.71 -29.93
C ILE A 11 8.55 -15.21 -31.00
N PHE A 12 9.74 -15.81 -31.11
CA PHE A 12 10.75 -15.39 -32.09
C PHE A 12 10.31 -15.54 -33.56
N PRO A 13 9.66 -16.65 -33.98
CA PRO A 13 9.12 -16.77 -35.34
C PRO A 13 8.00 -15.76 -35.63
N ILE A 14 7.14 -15.48 -34.65
CA ILE A 14 6.06 -14.49 -34.79
C ILE A 14 6.64 -13.09 -35.01
N ILE A 15 7.68 -12.72 -34.26
CA ILE A 15 8.39 -11.45 -34.43
C ILE A 15 9.04 -11.37 -35.81
N LEU A 16 9.71 -12.45 -36.25
CA LEU A 16 10.30 -12.54 -37.59
C LEU A 16 9.26 -12.43 -38.70
N LEU A 17 8.08 -13.02 -38.50
CA LEU A 17 6.97 -12.98 -39.46
C LEU A 17 6.37 -11.57 -39.55
N LEU A 18 6.24 -10.87 -38.41
CA LEU A 18 5.83 -9.46 -38.38
C LEU A 18 6.86 -8.53 -39.04
N ILE A 19 8.15 -8.74 -38.79
CA ILE A 19 9.23 -7.97 -39.42
C ILE A 19 9.28 -8.26 -40.93
N GLY A 20 9.19 -9.52 -41.35
CA GLY A 20 9.17 -9.92 -42.75
C GLY A 20 7.95 -9.39 -43.49
N ALA A 21 6.77 -9.40 -42.85
CA ALA A 21 5.56 -8.80 -43.40
C ALA A 21 5.68 -7.27 -43.50
N TYR A 22 6.30 -6.60 -42.52
CA TYR A 22 6.56 -5.16 -42.55
C TYR A 22 7.53 -4.76 -43.67
N ILE A 23 8.62 -5.52 -43.85
CA ILE A 23 9.59 -5.28 -44.93
C ILE A 23 8.95 -5.51 -46.31
N LYS A 24 8.19 -6.59 -46.48
CA LYS A 24 7.51 -6.91 -47.74
C LYS A 24 6.37 -5.92 -48.05
N ALA A 25 5.68 -5.41 -47.03
CA ALA A 25 4.74 -4.31 -47.17
C ALA A 25 5.46 -3.02 -47.57
N GLY A 26 6.64 -2.72 -47.02
CA GLY A 26 7.47 -1.58 -47.40
C GLY A 26 7.97 -1.62 -48.85
N GLU A 27 8.31 -2.80 -49.38
CA GLU A 27 8.70 -2.98 -50.78
C GLU A 27 7.51 -2.82 -51.74
N ASN A 28 6.35 -3.41 -51.41
CA ASN A 28 5.13 -3.24 -52.21
C ASN A 28 4.55 -1.82 -52.13
N LEU A 29 4.80 -1.11 -51.02
CA LEU A 29 4.41 0.28 -50.86
C LEU A 29 5.27 1.19 -51.73
N LYS A 30 6.55 0.89 -52.02
CA LYS A 30 7.42 1.80 -52.80
C LYS A 30 6.86 2.18 -54.18
N SER A 31 6.26 1.20 -54.87
CA SER A 31 5.58 1.40 -56.17
C SER A 31 4.28 2.22 -56.06
N ILE A 32 3.59 2.12 -54.93
CA ILE A 32 2.34 2.86 -54.65
C ILE A 32 2.65 4.25 -54.08
N THR A 33 3.75 4.39 -53.33
CA THR A 33 4.21 5.63 -52.68
C THR A 33 4.63 6.67 -53.71
N ASP A 34 5.22 6.27 -54.85
CA ASP A 34 5.54 7.22 -55.93
C ASP A 34 4.25 7.79 -56.56
N TYR A 35 3.19 6.98 -56.68
CA TYR A 35 1.88 7.40 -57.20
C TYR A 35 1.07 8.24 -56.19
N PHE A 36 1.18 7.94 -54.89
CA PHE A 36 0.54 8.70 -53.82
C PHE A 36 1.35 9.96 -53.41
N SER A 37 2.66 10.04 -53.65
CA SER A 37 3.50 11.19 -53.24
C SER A 37 3.00 12.54 -53.77
N ASN A 38 2.43 12.55 -54.98
CA ASN A 38 1.91 13.77 -55.62
C ASN A 38 0.50 14.17 -55.18
N SER A 39 -0.24 13.31 -54.47
CA SER A 39 -1.64 13.57 -54.08
C SER A 39 -1.90 13.51 -52.56
N THR A 40 -0.94 13.02 -51.75
CA THR A 40 -1.25 12.46 -50.40
C THR A 40 -0.51 13.13 -49.24
N SER A 41 0.16 14.26 -49.49
CA SER A 41 0.89 15.00 -48.43
C SER A 41 0.00 15.42 -47.25
N LYS A 42 -1.30 15.68 -47.48
CA LYS A 42 -2.26 16.00 -46.42
C LYS A 42 -2.82 14.77 -45.70
N LEU A 43 -3.03 13.67 -46.41
CA LEU A 43 -3.63 12.43 -45.86
C LEU A 43 -2.63 11.65 -45.01
N LEU A 44 -1.36 11.59 -45.44
CA LEU A 44 -0.28 10.99 -44.66
C LEU A 44 -0.04 11.75 -43.35
N ASN A 45 -0.02 13.09 -43.39
CA ASN A 45 0.12 13.91 -42.17
C ASN A 45 -1.07 13.73 -41.20
N LEU A 46 -2.29 13.51 -41.71
CA LEU A 46 -3.46 13.23 -40.87
C LEU A 46 -3.38 11.83 -40.22
N LEU A 47 -2.90 10.82 -40.95
CA LEU A 47 -2.70 9.48 -40.42
C LEU A 47 -1.57 9.43 -39.39
N ASP A 48 -0.47 10.15 -39.64
CA ASP A 48 0.65 10.23 -38.71
C ASP A 48 0.25 10.90 -37.39
N TYR A 49 -0.52 11.99 -37.48
CA TYR A 49 -1.11 12.64 -36.31
C TYR A 49 -2.07 11.71 -35.54
N GLN A 50 -2.94 10.98 -36.25
CA GLN A 50 -3.83 10.00 -35.61
C GLN A 50 -3.03 8.86 -34.97
N PHE A 51 -1.95 8.39 -35.60
CA PHE A 51 -1.11 7.33 -35.07
C PHE A 51 -0.37 7.77 -33.79
N HIS A 52 0.14 9.01 -33.76
CA HIS A 52 0.71 9.60 -32.55
C HIS A 52 -0.29 9.76 -31.41
N LEU A 53 -1.53 10.16 -31.71
CA LEU A 53 -2.60 10.20 -30.70
C LEU A 53 -2.89 8.80 -30.13
N TRP A 54 -2.95 7.78 -30.98
CA TRP A 54 -3.12 6.40 -30.53
C TRP A 54 -1.95 5.90 -29.69
N GLN A 55 -0.70 6.24 -30.04
CA GLN A 55 0.47 5.91 -29.23
C GLN A 55 0.38 6.52 -27.82
N ILE A 56 -0.05 7.78 -27.70
CA ILE A 56 -0.23 8.45 -26.40
C ILE A 56 -1.31 7.74 -25.57
N ILE A 57 -2.45 7.40 -26.19
CA ILE A 57 -3.54 6.68 -25.51
C ILE A 57 -3.05 5.32 -25.01
N VAL A 58 -2.36 4.55 -25.84
CA VAL A 58 -1.81 3.23 -25.47
C VAL A 58 -0.80 3.37 -24.32
N PHE A 59 0.06 4.39 -24.35
CA PHE A 59 1.04 4.64 -23.28
C PHE A 59 0.36 4.97 -21.94
N ILE A 60 -0.69 5.79 -21.96
CA ILE A 60 -1.48 6.13 -20.77
C ILE A 60 -2.19 4.90 -20.20
N VAL A 61 -2.76 4.05 -21.08
CA VAL A 61 -3.43 2.81 -20.68
C VAL A 61 -2.44 1.83 -20.08
N LEU A 62 -1.30 1.59 -20.74
CA LEU A 62 -0.23 0.73 -20.22
C LEU A 62 0.29 1.23 -18.88
N PHE A 63 0.56 2.54 -18.75
CA PHE A 63 1.00 3.13 -17.49
C PHE A 63 -0.04 2.96 -16.37
N SER A 64 -1.33 3.11 -16.70
CA SER A 64 -2.43 2.93 -15.76
C SER A 64 -2.54 1.47 -15.28
N ILE A 65 -2.43 0.50 -16.21
CA ILE A 65 -2.41 -0.93 -15.88
C ILE A 65 -1.18 -1.26 -15.03
N LEU A 66 0.00 -0.74 -15.38
CA LEU A 66 1.23 -0.94 -14.63
C LEU A 66 1.11 -0.39 -13.20
N LYS A 67 0.55 0.80 -13.04
CA LYS A 67 0.31 1.44 -11.73
C LYS A 67 -0.63 0.61 -10.86
N VAL A 68 -1.69 0.05 -11.45
CA VAL A 68 -2.62 -0.85 -10.74
C VAL A 68 -1.93 -2.16 -10.35
N ALA A 69 -1.12 -2.75 -11.24
CA ALA A 69 -0.38 -3.98 -10.98
C ALA A 69 0.66 -3.80 -9.86
N ILE A 70 1.39 -2.68 -9.85
CA ILE A 70 2.37 -2.35 -8.82
C ILE A 70 1.69 -2.14 -7.46
N ARG A 71 0.55 -1.43 -7.41
CA ARG A 71 -0.22 -1.25 -6.16
C ARG A 71 -0.77 -2.57 -5.61
N LYS A 72 -1.24 -3.47 -6.48
CA LYS A 72 -1.76 -4.79 -6.08
C LYS A 72 -0.69 -5.76 -5.59
N LYS A 73 0.60 -5.53 -5.90
CA LYS A 73 1.70 -6.39 -5.42
C LYS A 73 2.05 -6.13 -3.95
N SER A 74 1.46 -5.12 -3.31
CA SER A 74 1.66 -4.85 -1.89
C SER A 74 0.80 -5.79 -1.05
N ILE A 75 1.50 -6.76 -0.46
CA ILE A 75 1.12 -7.55 0.72
C ILE A 75 0.21 -8.75 0.40
N ASN A 76 0.82 -9.82 -0.08
CA ASN A 76 0.35 -11.16 0.26
C ASN A 76 0.45 -11.28 1.79
N GLU A 77 -0.64 -11.00 2.49
CA GLU A 77 -0.71 -11.15 3.94
C GLU A 77 -0.37 -12.59 4.30
N THR A 78 0.68 -12.78 5.09
CA THR A 78 1.09 -14.12 5.51
C THR A 78 -0.01 -14.76 6.37
N LYS A 79 -0.04 -16.09 6.46
CA LYS A 79 -1.00 -16.79 7.36
C LYS A 79 -0.90 -16.27 8.79
N ARG A 80 0.31 -15.85 9.19
CA ARG A 80 0.62 -15.24 10.48
C ARG A 80 -0.03 -13.87 10.62
N GLU A 81 0.16 -12.96 9.66
CA GLU A 81 -0.46 -11.63 9.70
C GLU A 81 -2.00 -11.70 9.80
N LYS A 82 -2.61 -12.68 9.13
CA LYS A 82 -4.06 -12.93 9.25
C LYS A 82 -4.48 -13.35 10.66
N LYS A 83 -3.68 -14.17 11.35
CA LYS A 83 -3.92 -14.53 12.76
C LYS A 83 -3.76 -13.31 13.65
N MET A 84 -2.68 -12.56 13.49
CA MET A 84 -2.40 -11.35 14.28
C MET A 84 -3.53 -10.32 14.15
N LYS A 85 -4.06 -10.09 12.94
CA LYS A 85 -5.22 -9.22 12.73
C LYS A 85 -6.49 -9.71 13.43
N LYS A 86 -6.68 -11.03 13.54
CA LYS A 86 -7.79 -11.60 14.32
C LYS A 86 -7.59 -11.38 15.82
N SER A 87 -6.36 -11.48 16.32
CA SER A 87 -6.04 -11.21 17.72
C SER A 87 -6.37 -9.78 18.11
N ILE A 88 -6.05 -8.80 17.25
CA ILE A 88 -6.45 -7.40 17.44
C ILE A 88 -7.96 -7.27 17.61
N LYS A 89 -8.74 -7.88 16.71
CA LYS A 89 -10.21 -7.84 16.79
C LYS A 89 -10.80 -8.50 18.04
N LYS A 90 -10.11 -9.48 18.63
CA LYS A 90 -10.58 -10.20 19.83
C LYS A 90 -10.38 -9.39 21.10
N ILE A 91 -9.24 -8.71 21.24
CA ILE A 91 -8.91 -7.94 22.45
C ILE A 91 -9.75 -6.65 22.51
N GLY A 92 -10.08 -6.07 21.36
CA GLY A 92 -10.73 -4.78 21.28
C GLY A 92 -9.73 -3.63 21.40
N ASP A 93 -10.27 -2.43 21.60
CA ASP A 93 -9.52 -1.18 21.49
C ASP A 93 -9.28 -0.51 22.85
N GLU A 94 -9.58 -1.22 23.95
CA GLU A 94 -9.59 -0.68 25.31
C GLU A 94 -8.78 -1.55 26.27
N HIS A 95 -7.95 -0.91 27.09
CA HIS A 95 -7.12 -1.58 28.10
C HIS A 95 -7.22 -0.85 29.44
N LEU A 96 -7.71 -1.56 30.47
CA LEU A 96 -7.88 -1.03 31.82
C LEU A 96 -6.62 -1.29 32.65
N VAL A 97 -6.14 -0.24 33.31
CA VAL A 97 -4.91 -0.26 34.10
C VAL A 97 -5.23 0.25 35.50
N TYR A 98 -4.78 -0.48 36.51
CA TYR A 98 -4.88 -0.10 37.91
C TYR A 98 -3.49 0.24 38.43
N ILE A 99 -3.33 1.39 39.11
CA ILE A 99 -2.06 1.68 39.77
C ILE A 99 -2.04 0.92 41.10
N ASN A 100 -1.02 0.07 41.28
CA ASN A 100 -0.78 -0.66 42.51
C ASN A 100 -0.79 0.29 43.72
N ASN A 101 -1.53 -0.09 44.76
CA ASN A 101 -1.71 0.68 46.01
C ASN A 101 -2.53 1.97 45.88
N SER A 102 -3.33 2.12 44.82
CA SER A 102 -4.32 3.19 44.70
C SER A 102 -5.68 2.63 44.26
N THR A 103 -6.76 3.39 44.46
CA THR A 103 -8.06 3.12 43.83
C THR A 103 -8.13 3.67 42.40
N ASP A 104 -7.02 4.18 41.89
CA ASP A 104 -6.96 4.89 40.62
C ASP A 104 -6.91 3.89 39.47
N SER A 105 -7.81 4.11 38.52
CA SER A 105 -7.85 3.35 37.29
C SER A 105 -7.88 4.27 36.08
N PHE A 106 -7.12 3.87 35.08
CA PHE A 106 -7.04 4.54 33.79
C PHE A 106 -7.52 3.60 32.69
N LEU A 107 -8.21 4.17 31.72
CA LEU A 107 -8.66 3.48 30.53
C LEU A 107 -7.80 3.93 29.36
N PHE A 108 -6.98 3.03 28.82
CA PHE A 108 -6.18 3.30 27.64
C PHE A 108 -6.93 2.84 26.41
N LYS A 109 -7.26 3.77 25.52
CA LYS A 109 -7.79 3.44 24.19
C LYS A 109 -6.64 3.37 23.21
N PHE A 110 -6.56 2.29 22.43
CA PHE A 110 -5.44 2.06 21.53
C PHE A 110 -5.88 1.62 20.14
N ASN A 111 -5.02 1.90 19.15
CA ASN A 111 -5.20 1.43 17.78
C ASN A 111 -3.97 0.61 17.36
N ALA A 112 -4.13 -0.72 17.35
CA ALA A 112 -3.08 -1.63 16.93
C ALA A 112 -3.18 -1.96 15.44
N LYS A 113 -2.03 -2.03 14.76
CA LYS A 113 -1.92 -2.56 13.39
C LYS A 113 -0.79 -3.57 13.29
N VAL A 114 -0.91 -4.48 12.33
CA VAL A 114 0.16 -5.41 11.96
C VAL A 114 0.94 -4.82 10.80
N LYS A 115 2.26 -4.74 10.95
CA LYS A 115 3.18 -4.34 9.89
C LYS A 115 4.42 -5.23 9.92
N ASN A 116 4.72 -5.89 8.81
CA ASN A 116 5.87 -6.79 8.69
C ASN A 116 5.89 -7.85 9.80
N GLU A 117 4.75 -8.53 10.02
CA GLU A 117 4.59 -9.55 11.07
C GLU A 117 4.87 -9.07 12.52
N ARG A 118 4.75 -7.77 12.80
CA ARG A 118 4.86 -7.21 14.14
C ARG A 118 3.63 -6.37 14.49
N TYR A 119 3.20 -6.44 15.75
CA TYR A 119 2.21 -5.51 16.28
C TYR A 119 2.84 -4.13 16.44
N LYS A 120 2.11 -3.10 16.03
CA LYS A 120 2.47 -1.70 16.25
C LYS A 120 1.25 -0.96 16.74
N ILE A 121 1.39 -0.30 17.89
CA ILE A 121 0.38 0.62 18.40
C ILE A 121 0.62 1.97 17.71
N LEU A 122 -0.37 2.45 16.98
CA LEU A 122 -0.28 3.72 16.24
C LEU A 122 -0.71 4.91 17.10
N ASP A 123 -1.64 4.65 18.00
CA ASP A 123 -2.28 5.65 18.85
C ASP A 123 -2.60 4.97 20.17
N LEU A 124 -2.20 5.59 21.28
CA LEU A 124 -2.43 5.13 22.64
C LEU A 124 -2.83 6.34 23.47
N ARG A 125 -4.11 6.41 23.85
CA ARG A 125 -4.72 7.56 24.51
C ARG A 125 -5.19 7.18 25.92
N PRO A 126 -4.62 7.79 26.97
CA PRO A 126 -5.08 7.57 28.33
C PRO A 126 -6.33 8.39 28.64
N TYR A 127 -7.31 7.75 29.27
CA TYR A 127 -8.51 8.38 29.81
C TYR A 127 -8.56 8.18 31.32
N CYS A 128 -8.96 9.23 32.03
CA CYS A 128 -9.23 9.12 33.45
C CYS A 128 -10.58 8.45 33.66
N LYS A 129 -10.64 7.34 34.40
CA LYS A 129 -11.93 6.69 34.70
C LYS A 129 -12.81 7.54 35.64
N ASN A 130 -12.20 8.36 36.49
CA ASN A 130 -12.94 9.20 37.45
C ASN A 130 -13.62 10.40 36.78
N ASN A 131 -12.94 11.03 35.82
CA ASN A 131 -13.46 12.23 35.14
C ASN A 131 -14.05 11.89 33.76
N HIS A 132 -13.87 10.67 33.26
CA HIS A 132 -14.18 10.26 31.89
C HIS A 132 -13.56 11.16 30.80
N GLU A 133 -12.52 11.91 31.15
CA GLU A 133 -11.82 12.84 30.26
C GLU A 133 -10.56 12.22 29.67
N LEU A 134 -10.25 12.64 28.45
CA LEU A 134 -8.96 12.37 27.80
C LEU A 134 -7.86 13.08 28.58
N ILE A 135 -6.81 12.36 28.94
CA ILE A 135 -5.64 12.93 29.61
C ILE A 135 -4.67 13.39 28.53
N LEU A 136 -4.37 14.69 28.54
CA LEU A 136 -3.44 15.31 27.61
C LEU A 136 -2.01 15.24 28.17
N MET A 137 -1.04 15.18 27.27
CA MET A 137 0.37 15.28 27.63
C MET A 137 0.64 16.69 28.14
N THR A 138 1.47 16.81 29.18
CA THR A 138 1.88 18.12 29.68
C THR A 138 2.86 18.77 28.71
N GLU A 139 2.82 20.10 28.61
CA GLU A 139 3.76 20.86 27.77
C GLU A 139 5.19 20.86 28.33
N LEU A 140 5.31 20.64 29.64
CA LEU A 140 6.58 20.79 30.37
C LEU A 140 7.44 19.52 30.37
N CYS A 141 6.83 18.33 30.26
CA CYS A 141 7.54 17.06 30.33
C CYS A 141 7.05 16.09 29.26
N TYR A 142 7.96 15.69 28.36
CA TYR A 142 7.64 14.73 27.31
C TYR A 142 7.28 13.36 27.88
N GLY A 143 6.07 12.88 27.56
CA GLY A 143 5.57 11.57 28.00
C GLY A 143 4.94 11.55 29.40
N GLU A 144 4.78 12.70 30.05
CA GLU A 144 3.98 12.83 31.26
C GLU A 144 2.56 13.30 30.91
N TYR A 145 1.57 12.57 31.39
CA TYR A 145 0.16 12.91 31.17
C TYR A 145 -0.47 13.28 32.51
N LYS A 146 -1.09 14.45 32.57
CA LYS A 146 -1.69 14.98 33.80
C LYS A 146 -3.19 15.15 33.63
N CYS A 147 -3.94 14.51 34.51
CA CYS A 147 -5.38 14.63 34.61
C CYS A 147 -5.74 15.89 35.41
N ASN A 148 -6.85 16.54 35.05
CA ASN A 148 -7.45 17.63 35.86
C ASN A 148 -7.75 17.20 37.30
N CYS A 149 -7.96 15.91 37.52
CA CYS A 149 -8.11 15.28 38.83
C CYS A 149 -6.82 15.26 39.69
N GLY A 150 -5.71 15.83 39.21
CA GLY A 150 -4.42 15.87 39.89
C GLY A 150 -3.59 14.59 39.76
N LYS A 151 -4.08 13.58 39.03
CA LYS A 151 -3.39 12.30 38.82
C LYS A 151 -2.45 12.37 37.63
N GLU A 152 -1.33 11.68 37.73
CA GLU A 152 -0.27 11.70 36.73
C GLU A 152 0.05 10.29 36.23
N ILE A 153 0.19 10.16 34.92
CA ILE A 153 0.71 8.97 34.26
C ILE A 153 2.10 9.33 33.79
N ASN A 154 3.10 8.69 34.39
CA ASN A 154 4.48 8.86 33.99
C ASN A 154 4.77 8.09 32.69
N HIS A 155 5.88 8.45 32.06
CA HIS A 155 6.32 7.83 30.80
C HIS A 155 6.57 6.31 30.93
N ASN A 156 7.02 5.86 32.10
CA ASN A 156 7.29 4.44 32.34
C ASN A 156 6.00 3.62 32.36
N LEU A 157 4.98 4.09 33.07
CA LEU A 157 3.66 3.46 33.08
C LEU A 157 3.07 3.42 31.67
N PHE A 158 3.22 4.49 30.89
CA PHE A 158 2.76 4.51 29.51
C PHE A 158 3.44 3.42 28.65
N LYS A 159 4.75 3.25 28.78
CA LYS A 159 5.52 2.19 28.10
C LYS A 159 5.16 0.78 28.57
N ASP A 160 4.93 0.62 29.86
CA ASP A 160 4.53 -0.66 30.46
C ASP A 160 3.16 -1.09 29.93
N VAL A 161 2.24 -0.13 29.80
CA VAL A 161 0.92 -0.37 29.20
C VAL A 161 1.02 -0.71 27.73
N GLU A 162 1.83 0.02 26.95
CA GLU A 162 2.08 -0.29 25.55
C GLU A 162 2.62 -1.73 25.38
N SER A 163 3.60 -2.09 26.19
CA SER A 163 4.22 -3.42 26.19
C SER A 163 3.23 -4.51 26.64
N GLY A 164 2.39 -4.20 27.64
CA GLY A 164 1.34 -5.10 28.15
C GLY A 164 0.25 -5.38 27.13
N ILE A 165 -0.14 -4.38 26.33
CA ILE A 165 -1.08 -4.54 25.22
C ILE A 165 -0.48 -5.46 24.14
N ILE A 166 0.78 -5.23 23.76
CA ILE A 166 1.47 -6.08 22.78
C ILE A 166 1.58 -7.53 23.27
N THR A 167 1.97 -7.73 24.52
CA THR A 167 2.06 -9.06 25.14
C THR A 167 0.69 -9.75 25.14
N SER A 168 -0.38 -9.00 25.42
CA SER A 168 -1.75 -9.50 25.37
C SER A 168 -2.16 -9.93 23.95
N LEU A 169 -1.75 -9.16 22.93
CA LEU A 169 -1.98 -9.48 21.52
C LEU A 169 -1.25 -10.75 21.08
N GLU A 170 0.00 -10.93 21.52
CA GLU A 170 0.81 -12.11 21.23
C GLU A 170 0.25 -13.38 21.86
N LYS A 171 -0.30 -13.31 23.08
CA LYS A 171 -0.97 -14.45 23.74
C LYS A 171 -2.22 -14.94 23.00
N ASN A 172 -2.83 -14.10 22.16
CA ASN A 172 -4.09 -14.38 21.48
C ASN A 172 -3.92 -14.80 19.99
N GLU A 173 -2.68 -14.84 19.47
CA GLU A 173 -2.31 -15.32 18.12
C GLU A 173 -2.41 -16.84 17.95
#